data_AF-A0A235IWS1-F1
#
_entry.id   AF-A0A235IWS1-F1
#
_cell.length_a   1.000
_cell.length_b   1.000
_cell.length_c   1.000
_cell.angle_alpha   90.00
_cell.angle_beta   90.00
_cell.angle_gamma   90.00
#
_symmetry.space_group_name_H-M   'P 1'
#
loop_
_entity.id
_entity.type
_entity.pdbx_description
1 polymer ?
#
loop_
_entity_poly.entity_id
_entity_poly.type
_entity_poly.pdbx_seq_one_letter_code
_entity_poly.pdbx_strand_id
1 'polypeptide(L)'
;MTQGKLLEFLEDIGISMSAGYLSNLLIKNQEVFVAEYKEVYESGLASSPWQHFDQTGARVAGVNHTTNVICNPLYTIYQTTRNKDRLMTFWKNSGYTTENY
;
A
#
# COMPACT_ATOMS: atom_id res chain seq x y z
N MET A 1 -13.99 -5.09 0.22
CA MET A 1 -14.86 -4.11 0.89
C MET A 1 -15.20 -3.01 -0.11
N THR A 2 -16.46 -2.59 -0.24
CA THR A 2 -16.84 -1.46 -1.12
C THR A 2 -16.96 -0.17 -0.30
N GLN A 3 -16.88 0.99 -0.94
CA GLN A 3 -17.03 2.28 -0.25
C GLN A 3 -18.38 2.39 0.49
N GLY A 4 -19.46 1.85 -0.09
CA GLY A 4 -20.78 1.81 0.56
C GLY A 4 -20.79 0.98 1.85
N LYS A 5 -20.11 -0.17 1.86
CA LYS A 5 -20.00 -1.01 3.08
C LYS A 5 -19.11 -0.38 4.14
N LEU A 6 -18.10 0.39 3.74
CA LEU A 6 -17.30 1.18 4.67
C LEU A 6 -18.14 2.30 5.30
N LEU A 7 -18.98 2.97 4.52
CA LEU A 7 -19.87 4.01 5.04
C LEU A 7 -20.88 3.45 6.06
N GLU A 8 -21.53 2.33 5.72
CA GLU A 8 -22.46 1.63 6.63
C GLU A 8 -21.76 1.25 7.94
N PHE A 9 -20.53 0.71 7.86
CA PHE A 9 -19.73 0.41 9.04
C PHE A 9 -19.40 1.65 9.89
N LEU A 10 -19.06 2.78 9.25
CA LEU A 10 -18.78 4.04 9.94
C LEU A 10 -20.03 4.59 10.63
N GLU A 11 -21.19 4.47 9.99
CA GLU A 11 -22.47 4.85 10.57
C GLU A 11 -22.83 3.96 11.78
N ASP A 12 -22.60 2.65 11.69
CA ASP A 12 -22.84 1.68 12.77
C ASP A 12 -22.02 1.98 14.04
N ILE A 13 -20.79 2.50 13.89
CA ILE A 13 -19.94 2.91 15.01
C ILE A 13 -20.22 4.36 15.48
N GLY A 14 -21.24 5.02 14.92
CA GLY A 14 -21.70 6.35 15.31
C GLY A 14 -21.02 7.52 14.60
N ILE A 15 -20.27 7.27 13.53
CA ILE A 15 -19.62 8.31 12.72
C ILE A 15 -20.51 8.65 11.53
N SER A 16 -21.16 9.82 11.58
CA SER A 16 -21.97 10.33 10.47
C SER A 16 -21.12 11.15 9.50
N MET A 17 -21.08 10.74 8.23
CA MET A 17 -20.46 11.51 7.14
C MET A 17 -21.14 11.23 5.81
N SER A 18 -21.00 12.12 4.82
CA SER A 18 -21.56 11.87 3.50
C SER A 18 -20.67 10.93 2.67
N ALA A 19 -21.28 10.20 1.74
CA ALA A 19 -20.54 9.36 0.79
C ALA A 19 -19.52 10.16 -0.04
N GLY A 20 -19.83 11.42 -0.37
CA GLY A 20 -18.93 12.33 -1.09
C GLY A 20 -17.73 12.75 -0.24
N TYR A 21 -17.94 13.00 1.06
CA TYR A 21 -16.86 13.29 1.99
C TYR A 21 -15.93 12.08 2.16
N LEU A 22 -16.49 10.89 2.37
CA LEU A 22 -15.71 9.65 2.44
C LEU A 22 -14.91 9.41 1.16
N SER A 23 -15.51 9.62 -0.01
CA SER A 23 -14.80 9.48 -1.29
C SER A 23 -13.62 10.46 -1.35
N ASN A 24 -13.84 11.74 -1.07
CA ASN A 24 -12.78 12.74 -1.08
C ASN A 24 -11.65 12.40 -0.08
N LEU A 25 -11.99 11.91 1.11
CA LEU A 25 -11.01 11.45 2.09
C LEU A 25 -10.13 10.30 1.55
N LEU A 26 -10.74 9.38 0.79
CA LEU A 26 -10.05 8.21 0.23
C LEU A 26 -9.19 8.51 -1.01
N ILE A 27 -9.53 9.55 -1.79
CA ILE A 27 -8.88 9.81 -3.09
C ILE A 27 -8.11 11.14 -3.18
N LYS A 28 -8.32 12.08 -2.24
CA LYS A 28 -7.63 13.37 -2.22
C LYS A 28 -6.51 13.38 -1.18
N ASN A 29 -5.61 14.36 -1.31
CA ASN A 29 -4.51 14.64 -0.36
C ASN A 29 -3.66 13.42 0.02
N GLN A 30 -3.39 12.56 -0.96
CA GLN A 30 -2.62 11.33 -0.76
C GLN A 30 -1.13 11.59 -0.48
N GLU A 31 -0.64 12.81 -0.70
CA GLU A 31 0.77 13.17 -0.53
C GLU A 31 1.30 12.86 0.87
N VAL A 32 0.49 13.16 1.90
CA VAL A 32 0.85 12.86 3.30
C VAL A 32 0.98 11.35 3.51
N PHE A 33 -0.01 10.57 3.05
CA PHE A 33 0.04 9.11 3.17
C PHE A 33 1.18 8.49 2.37
N VAL A 34 1.54 9.07 1.22
CA VAL A 34 2.67 8.61 0.42
C VAL A 34 3.99 8.89 1.14
N ALA A 35 4.13 10.05 1.80
CA ALA A 35 5.29 10.38 2.61
C ALA A 35 5.41 9.45 3.82
N GLU A 36 4.34 9.29 4.61
CA GLU A 36 4.29 8.36 5.74
C GLU A 36 4.60 6.92 5.32
N TYR A 37 4.04 6.47 4.19
CA TYR A 37 4.33 5.15 3.63
C TYR A 37 5.82 4.96 3.35
N LYS A 38 6.48 5.96 2.76
CA LYS A 38 7.90 5.90 2.45
C LYS A 38 8.76 5.84 3.72
N GLU A 39 8.42 6.65 4.72
CA GLU A 39 9.12 6.66 6.01
C GLU A 39 8.98 5.33 6.76
N VAL A 40 7.77 4.76 6.79
CA VAL A 40 7.51 3.43 7.37
C VAL A 40 8.24 2.34 6.58
N TYR A 41 8.31 2.46 5.25
CA TYR A 41 9.03 1.51 4.41
C TYR A 41 10.54 1.52 4.70
N GLU A 42 11.16 2.69 4.74
CA GLU A 42 12.59 2.83 5.03
C GLU A 42 12.92 2.37 6.46
N SER A 43 12.12 2.79 7.44
CA SER A 43 12.31 2.41 8.84
C SER A 43 12.07 0.91 9.06
N GLY A 44 11.05 0.36 8.43
CA GLY A 44 10.75 -1.07 8.45
C GLY A 44 11.89 -1.88 7.84
N LEU A 45 12.43 -1.42 6.70
CA LEU A 45 13.52 -2.11 6.06
C LEU A 45 14.80 -2.12 6.91
N ALA A 46 15.10 -1.01 7.59
CA ALA A 46 16.22 -0.90 8.52
C ALA A 46 16.02 -1.71 9.82
N SER A 47 14.78 -2.07 10.16
CA SER A 47 14.47 -2.74 11.44
C SER A 47 14.95 -4.19 11.54
N SER A 48 15.28 -4.84 10.41
CA SER A 48 15.73 -6.23 10.39
C SER A 48 16.65 -6.52 9.21
N PRO A 49 17.70 -7.34 9.38
CA PRO A 49 18.58 -7.77 8.28
C PRO A 49 17.90 -8.74 7.31
N TRP A 50 16.69 -9.22 7.63
CA TRP A 50 15.90 -10.10 6.80
C TRP A 50 14.45 -9.63 6.70
N GLN A 51 13.83 -9.90 5.57
CA GLN A 51 12.45 -9.53 5.27
C GLN A 51 11.79 -10.73 4.58
N HIS A 52 10.55 -11.06 4.98
CA HIS A 52 9.71 -11.98 4.23
C HIS A 52 9.14 -11.23 3.03
N PHE A 53 9.25 -11.83 1.85
CA PHE A 53 8.67 -11.31 0.62
C PHE A 53 7.69 -12.31 0.01
N ASP A 54 6.45 -11.90 -0.20
CA ASP A 54 5.44 -12.66 -0.93
C ASP A 54 4.88 -11.84 -2.11
N GLN A 55 4.36 -12.52 -3.13
CA GLN A 55 3.73 -11.90 -4.28
C GLN A 55 2.40 -12.59 -4.60
N THR A 56 1.31 -11.85 -4.49
CA THR A 56 -0.04 -12.31 -4.83
C THR A 56 -0.56 -11.56 -6.05
N GLY A 57 -1.24 -12.27 -6.97
CA GLY A 57 -1.87 -11.66 -8.14
C GLY A 57 -3.06 -10.78 -7.74
N ALA A 58 -3.20 -9.62 -8.40
CA ALA A 58 -4.32 -8.70 -8.20
C ALA A 58 -4.93 -8.29 -9.54
N ARG A 59 -6.19 -7.85 -9.53
CA ARG A 59 -6.81 -7.19 -10.70
C ARG A 59 -7.29 -5.81 -10.29
N VAL A 60 -6.79 -4.78 -10.96
CA VAL A 60 -7.15 -3.38 -10.71
C VAL A 60 -7.75 -2.82 -11.99
N ALA A 61 -9.00 -2.34 -11.92
CA ALA A 61 -9.74 -1.81 -13.07
C ALA A 61 -9.73 -2.75 -14.30
N GLY A 62 -9.80 -4.07 -14.08
CA GLY A 62 -9.78 -5.08 -15.14
C GLY A 62 -8.39 -5.44 -15.67
N VAL A 63 -7.33 -4.71 -15.29
CA VAL A 63 -5.94 -5.00 -15.66
C VAL A 63 -5.31 -5.93 -14.62
N ASN A 64 -4.42 -6.83 -15.06
CA ASN A 64 -3.67 -7.69 -14.16
C ASN A 64 -2.54 -6.89 -13.49
N HIS A 65 -2.40 -7.05 -12.18
CA HIS A 65 -1.40 -6.45 -11.32
C HIS A 65 -0.78 -7.54 -10.42
N THR A 66 0.31 -7.20 -9.76
CA THR A 66 0.94 -8.02 -8.73
C THR A 66 1.02 -7.22 -7.44
N THR A 67 0.47 -7.73 -6.35
CA THR A 67 0.61 -7.18 -5.01
C THR A 67 1.78 -7.86 -4.31
N ASN A 68 2.81 -7.08 -4.02
CA ASN A 68 3.97 -7.51 -3.25
C ASN A 68 3.70 -7.27 -1.76
N VAL A 69 4.03 -8.25 -0.92
CA VAL A 69 3.97 -8.15 0.53
C VAL A 69 5.38 -8.24 1.07
N ILE A 70 5.82 -7.20 1.78
CA ILE A 70 7.11 -7.16 2.47
C ILE A 70 6.81 -7.08 3.96
N CYS A 71 7.25 -8.06 4.74
CA CYS A 71 7.00 -8.07 6.17
C CYS A 71 8.12 -8.64 7.01
N ASN A 72 8.12 -8.23 8.26
CA ASN A 72 8.86 -8.85 9.35
C ASN A 72 7.98 -8.77 10.63
N PRO A 73 8.45 -9.24 11.80
CA PRO A 73 7.66 -9.20 13.03
C PRO A 73 7.24 -7.80 13.50
N LEU A 74 7.85 -6.73 12.96
CA LEU A 74 7.64 -5.34 13.36
C LEU A 74 6.81 -4.54 12.35
N TYR A 75 6.75 -4.92 11.08
CA TYR A 75 5.97 -4.21 10.07
C TYR A 75 5.49 -5.12 8.94
N THR A 76 4.48 -4.63 8.22
CA THR A 76 4.01 -5.25 6.97
C THR A 76 3.60 -4.16 6.00
N ILE A 77 4.10 -4.25 4.78
CA ILE A 77 3.81 -3.32 3.69
C ILE A 77 3.29 -4.08 2.48
N TYR A 78 2.25 -3.51 1.88
CA TYR A 78 1.66 -3.97 0.63
C TYR A 78 2.01 -2.99 -0.48
N GLN A 79 2.46 -3.50 -1.62
CA GLN A 79 2.77 -2.69 -2.79
C GLN A 79 2.21 -3.35 -4.06
N THR A 80 1.21 -2.74 -4.66
CA THR A 80 0.62 -3.22 -5.91
C THR A 80 1.29 -2.58 -7.11
N THR A 81 1.99 -3.36 -7.91
CA THR A 81 2.62 -2.94 -9.18
C THR A 81 1.90 -3.55 -10.37
N ARG A 82 1.98 -2.89 -11.53
CA ARG A 82 1.38 -3.41 -12.77
C ARG A 82 2.12 -4.64 -13.29
N ASN A 83 3.44 -4.62 -13.20
CA ASN A 83 4.30 -5.70 -13.67
C ASN A 83 4.87 -6.50 -12.50
N LYS A 84 5.17 -7.77 -12.78
CA LYS A 84 5.85 -8.66 -11.85
C LYS A 84 7.36 -8.52 -12.04
N ASP A 85 7.96 -7.58 -11.31
CA ASP A 85 9.42 -7.42 -11.32
C ASP A 85 10.05 -8.11 -10.11
N ARG A 86 10.65 -9.28 -10.36
CA ARG A 86 11.42 -10.02 -9.35
C ARG A 86 12.67 -9.28 -8.87
N LEU A 87 13.14 -8.29 -9.62
CA LEU A 87 14.33 -7.49 -9.29
C LEU A 87 14.03 -6.33 -8.32
N MET A 88 12.76 -5.99 -8.10
CA MET A 88 12.40 -4.79 -7.35
C MET A 88 12.89 -4.83 -5.88
N THR A 89 12.97 -6.03 -5.29
CA THR A 89 13.48 -6.23 -3.92
C THR A 89 14.98 -5.97 -3.80
N PHE A 90 15.77 -6.30 -4.84
CA PHE A 90 17.23 -6.17 -4.80
C PHE A 90 17.67 -4.70 -4.90
N TRP A 91 17.04 -3.94 -5.80
CA TRP A 91 17.39 -2.53 -6.03
C TRP A 91 16.95 -1.61 -4.89
N LYS A 92 15.75 -1.84 -4.31
CA LYS A 92 15.25 -1.04 -3.17
C LYS A 92 16.05 -1.25 -1.88
N ASN A 93 16.51 -2.48 -1.61
CA ASN A 93 17.38 -2.75 -0.46
C ASN A 93 18.81 -2.22 -0.62
N SER A 94 19.20 -1.87 -1.85
CA SER A 94 20.52 -1.33 -2.16
C SER A 94 20.55 0.21 -2.24
N GLY A 95 19.44 0.89 -1.92
CA GLY A 95 19.35 2.36 -1.94
C GLY A 95 19.17 2.98 -3.34
N TYR A 96 18.83 2.18 -4.37
CA TYR A 96 18.56 2.70 -5.71
C TYR A 96 17.05 2.93 -5.88
N THR A 97 16.64 4.19 -5.87
CA THR A 97 15.27 4.60 -6.23
C THR A 97 15.06 4.38 -7.72
N THR A 98 14.12 3.50 -8.08
CA THR A 98 13.63 3.36 -9.45
C THR A 98 12.72 4.54 -9.79
N GLU A 99 13.31 5.72 -9.99
CA GLU A 99 12.75 6.67 -10.94
C GLU A 99 13.06 6.13 -12.34
N ASN A 100 12.03 6.02 -13.17
CA ASN A 100 12.04 5.46 -14.53
C ASN A 100 11.98 3.94 -14.61
N TYR A 101 10.76 3.37 -14.56
CA TYR A 101 10.21 2.41 -15.53
C TYR A 101 8.69 2.29 -15.33
#